data_AF-A0A9C6XV84-F1
#
_entry.id   AF-A0A9C6XV84-F1
#
_cell.length_a   1.000
_cell.length_b   1.000
_cell.length_c   1.000
_cell.angle_alpha   90.00
_cell.angle_beta   90.00
_cell.angle_gamma   90.00
#
_symmetry.space_group_name_H-M   'P 1'
#
loop_
_entity.id
_entity.type
_entity.pdbx_description
1 polymer ?
#
loop_
_entity_poly.entity_id
_entity_poly.type
_entity_poly.pdbx_seq_one_letter_code
_entity_poly.pdbx_strand_id
1 'polypeptide(L)'
;MPYSEGCLESLRSLLRVHSEQLGCVRIMSYVDLLDHLADALPSDLRRLEFEQYMAPRDAAALRRTHGLKELKLDIWSGEDARHEQTCIELEHFFRAPGPLERLELLGFDVFTRALGAGGLTSLQCLVLGRCYYGSLRQALAGLPCLRSLILFCPHPRPLPEVFLQITPAAIPTLEVLVVRPSLYEKPCNRSPCECENYDGHGTACARVPRLITELQGLVRRAPAPLHVMYGYSTMFFRHPVSETAGCPLCREASVEAAAVLHDYDMLPHNKLDGSVQCVKV
;
A
#
# COMPACT_ATOMS: atom_id res chain seq x y z
N MET A 1 29.54 8.32 -0.47
CA MET A 1 30.63 8.08 -1.45
C MET A 1 29.98 7.97 -2.82
N PRO A 2 30.39 8.76 -3.83
CA PRO A 2 29.90 8.57 -5.19
C PRO A 2 30.34 7.19 -5.70
N TYR A 3 29.51 6.54 -6.52
CA TYR A 3 29.89 5.29 -7.17
C TYR A 3 31.06 5.54 -8.13
N SER A 4 31.98 4.57 -8.23
CA SER A 4 32.98 4.63 -9.29
C SER A 4 32.30 4.38 -10.64
N GLU A 5 32.67 5.15 -11.66
CA GLU A 5 32.08 4.99 -13.00
C GLU A 5 32.28 3.57 -13.55
N GLY A 6 33.43 2.93 -13.25
CA GLY A 6 33.68 1.55 -13.63
C GLY A 6 32.70 0.55 -13.00
N CYS A 7 32.27 0.78 -11.76
CA CYS A 7 31.22 -0.02 -11.13
C CYS A 7 29.85 0.22 -11.79
N LEU A 8 29.49 1.47 -12.07
CA LEU A 8 28.22 1.81 -12.73
C LEU A 8 28.14 1.20 -14.14
N GLU A 9 29.22 1.28 -14.93
CA GLU A 9 29.27 0.65 -16.25
C GLU A 9 29.19 -0.88 -16.19
N SER A 10 29.80 -1.50 -15.18
CA SER A 10 29.68 -2.94 -14.95
C SER A 10 28.22 -3.32 -14.64
N LEU A 11 27.52 -2.53 -13.82
CA LEU A 11 26.10 -2.74 -13.50
C LEU A 11 25.21 -2.51 -14.72
N ARG A 12 25.41 -1.42 -15.48
CA ARG A 12 24.68 -1.16 -16.73
C ARG A 12 24.87 -2.30 -17.72
N SER A 13 26.10 -2.80 -17.86
CA SER A 13 26.41 -3.93 -18.74
C SER A 13 25.69 -5.20 -18.30
N LEU A 14 25.67 -5.49 -16.99
CA LEU A 14 24.95 -6.64 -16.44
C LEU A 14 23.44 -6.54 -16.70
N LEU A 15 22.84 -5.37 -16.44
CA LEU A 15 21.40 -5.15 -16.68
C LEU A 15 21.03 -5.32 -18.15
N ARG A 16 21.87 -4.81 -19.07
CA ARG A 16 21.66 -4.95 -20.52
C ARG A 16 21.79 -6.39 -20.98
N VAL A 17 22.79 -7.13 -20.51
CA VAL A 17 23.01 -8.54 -20.91
C VAL A 17 21.85 -9.43 -20.48
N HIS A 18 21.21 -9.12 -19.36
CA HIS A 18 20.10 -9.90 -18.82
C HIS A 18 18.74 -9.26 -19.06
N SER A 19 18.61 -8.30 -19.98
CA SER A 19 17.41 -7.48 -20.04
C SER A 19 16.13 -8.28 -20.27
N GLU A 20 16.19 -9.28 -21.14
CA GLU A 20 15.05 -10.18 -21.46
C GLU A 20 14.70 -11.17 -20.32
N GLN A 21 15.56 -11.29 -19.31
CA GLN A 21 15.38 -12.21 -18.18
C GLN A 21 15.01 -11.47 -16.88
N LEU A 22 15.21 -10.16 -16.84
CA LEU A 22 15.02 -9.34 -15.66
C LEU A 22 13.55 -8.93 -15.51
N GLY A 23 12.78 -9.71 -14.76
CA GLY A 23 11.41 -9.36 -14.39
C GLY A 23 11.31 -8.41 -13.18
N CYS A 24 12.34 -8.35 -12.33
CA CYS A 24 12.32 -7.55 -11.11
C CYS A 24 13.73 -7.00 -10.80
N VAL A 25 13.79 -5.72 -10.43
CA VAL A 25 15.00 -5.08 -9.91
C VAL A 25 14.69 -4.47 -8.56
N ARG A 26 15.47 -4.83 -7.54
CA ARG A 26 15.39 -4.25 -6.20
C ARG A 26 16.65 -3.43 -5.92
N ILE A 27 16.46 -2.18 -5.59
CA ILE A 27 17.51 -1.22 -5.29
C ILE A 27 17.47 -0.91 -3.79
N MET A 28 18.55 -1.28 -3.11
CA MET A 28 18.81 -0.89 -1.72
C MET A 28 19.92 0.15 -1.71
N SER A 29 19.55 1.43 -1.77
CA SER A 29 20.54 2.50 -1.87
C SER A 29 20.10 3.79 -1.19
N TYR A 30 21.06 4.43 -0.53
CA TYR A 30 20.91 5.74 0.11
C TYR A 30 21.33 6.91 -0.79
N VAL A 31 21.68 6.62 -2.05
CA VAL A 31 22.19 7.57 -3.03
C VAL A 31 21.44 7.37 -4.36
N ASP A 32 21.54 8.34 -5.26
CA ASP A 32 20.83 8.39 -6.54
C ASP A 32 21.29 7.31 -7.55
N LEU A 33 21.06 6.03 -7.26
CA LEU A 33 21.52 4.91 -8.09
C LEU A 33 20.64 4.74 -9.35
N LEU A 34 19.33 4.93 -9.22
CA LEU A 34 18.42 4.81 -10.36
C LEU A 34 18.74 5.87 -11.42
N ASP A 35 19.10 7.08 -11.02
CA ASP A 35 19.48 8.14 -11.97
C ASP A 35 20.60 7.68 -12.92
N HIS A 36 21.54 6.89 -12.41
CA HIS A 36 22.64 6.34 -13.19
C HIS A 36 22.28 5.08 -13.99
N LEU A 37 21.22 4.36 -13.62
CA LEU A 37 20.86 3.06 -14.19
C LEU A 37 19.61 3.09 -15.08
N ALA A 38 18.80 4.16 -15.03
CA ALA A 38 17.48 4.21 -15.65
C ALA A 38 17.50 3.81 -17.13
N ASP A 39 18.48 4.28 -17.89
CA ASP A 39 18.61 4.00 -19.33
C ASP A 39 19.15 2.60 -19.65
N ALA A 40 19.61 1.87 -18.63
CA ALA A 40 20.05 0.48 -18.74
C ALA A 40 18.98 -0.50 -18.22
N LEU A 41 17.88 -0.01 -17.64
CA LEU A 41 16.78 -0.87 -17.23
C LEU A 41 16.03 -1.40 -18.46
N PRO A 42 15.59 -2.67 -18.43
CA PRO A 42 14.81 -3.24 -19.52
C PRO A 42 13.48 -2.50 -19.68
N SER A 43 13.05 -2.27 -20.92
CA SER A 43 11.75 -1.64 -21.20
C SER A 43 10.56 -2.54 -20.86
N ASP A 44 10.79 -3.84 -20.72
CA ASP A 44 9.86 -4.87 -20.29
C ASP A 44 10.00 -5.22 -18.81
N LEU A 45 10.81 -4.46 -18.05
CA LEU A 45 10.95 -4.63 -16.61
C LEU A 45 9.57 -4.54 -15.96
N ARG A 46 9.11 -5.66 -15.40
CA ARG A 46 7.78 -5.72 -14.78
C ARG A 46 7.75 -5.00 -13.43
N ARG A 47 8.77 -5.20 -12.59
CA ARG A 47 8.78 -4.75 -11.20
C ARG A 47 10.05 -4.01 -10.81
N LEU A 48 9.88 -2.91 -10.08
CA LEU A 48 10.96 -2.12 -9.53
C LEU A 48 10.68 -1.85 -8.04
N GLU A 49 11.66 -2.13 -7.19
CA GLU A 49 11.55 -1.95 -5.74
C GLU A 49 12.66 -1.06 -5.22
N PHE A 50 12.31 -0.16 -4.33
CA PHE A 50 13.24 0.66 -3.57
C PHE A 50 13.07 0.45 -2.08
N GLU A 51 14.19 0.22 -1.41
CA GLU A 51 14.24 0.21 0.05
C GLU A 51 15.00 1.44 0.55
N GLN A 52 14.41 2.13 1.53
CA GLN A 52 14.97 3.32 2.16
C GLN A 52 15.20 4.47 1.17
N TYR A 53 14.17 4.72 0.36
CA TYR A 53 14.13 5.69 -0.72
C TYR A 53 14.20 7.13 -0.23
N MET A 54 15.27 7.85 -0.58
CA MET A 54 15.57 9.21 -0.11
C MET A 54 16.18 10.12 -1.21
N ALA A 55 16.07 9.70 -2.48
CA ALA A 55 16.85 10.22 -3.58
C ALA A 55 15.97 10.98 -4.58
N PRO A 56 15.98 12.34 -4.59
CA PRO A 56 15.15 13.12 -5.51
C PRO A 56 15.47 12.84 -6.98
N ARG A 57 16.74 12.57 -7.31
CA ARG A 57 17.11 12.29 -8.71
C ARG A 57 16.60 10.93 -9.15
N ASP A 58 16.56 9.95 -8.24
CA ASP A 58 15.91 8.66 -8.52
C ASP A 58 14.42 8.85 -8.80
N ALA A 59 13.75 9.77 -8.09
CA ALA A 59 12.34 10.06 -8.32
C ALA A 59 12.09 10.69 -9.70
N ALA A 60 12.98 11.59 -10.11
CA ALA A 60 12.96 12.11 -11.48
C ALA A 60 13.27 11.00 -12.50
N ALA A 61 14.19 10.08 -12.18
CA ALA A 61 14.62 8.99 -13.05
C ALA A 61 13.54 7.92 -13.26
N LEU A 62 12.59 7.74 -12.33
CA LEU A 62 11.42 6.88 -12.53
C LEU A 62 10.65 7.23 -13.80
N ARG A 63 10.64 8.51 -14.19
CA ARG A 63 9.97 8.98 -15.41
C ARG A 63 10.63 8.49 -16.70
N ARG A 64 11.90 8.07 -16.63
CA ARG A 64 12.64 7.46 -17.75
C ARG A 64 12.42 5.96 -17.82
N THR A 65 11.85 5.35 -16.77
CA THR A 65 11.43 3.95 -16.83
C THR A 65 10.14 3.82 -17.65
N HIS A 66 10.09 2.81 -18.51
CA HIS A 66 8.95 2.54 -19.38
C HIS A 66 8.42 1.14 -19.12
N GLY A 67 7.13 0.91 -19.40
CA GLY A 67 6.53 -0.42 -19.30
C GLY A 67 6.30 -0.96 -17.88
N LEU A 68 6.78 -0.27 -16.84
CA LEU A 68 6.72 -0.71 -15.45
C LEU A 68 5.29 -1.02 -14.99
N LYS A 69 5.07 -2.25 -14.52
CA LYS A 69 3.77 -2.74 -14.03
C LYS A 69 3.64 -2.67 -12.52
N GLU A 70 4.75 -2.84 -11.80
CA GLU A 70 4.76 -2.89 -10.34
C GLU A 70 5.86 -2.00 -9.77
N LEU A 71 5.50 -1.12 -8.83
CA LEU A 71 6.44 -0.23 -8.16
C LEU A 71 6.27 -0.35 -6.65
N LYS A 72 7.36 -0.59 -5.94
CA LYS A 72 7.42 -0.55 -4.47
C LYS A 72 8.42 0.51 -4.02
N LEU A 73 7.96 1.45 -3.19
CA LEU A 73 8.77 2.49 -2.58
C LEU A 73 8.64 2.41 -1.06
N ASP A 74 9.73 2.06 -0.38
CA ASP A 74 9.86 2.25 1.07
C ASP A 74 10.61 3.57 1.36
N ILE A 75 9.84 4.63 1.56
CA ILE A 75 10.28 6.00 1.76
C ILE A 75 10.49 6.26 3.25
N TRP A 76 11.74 6.52 3.61
CA TRP A 76 12.03 7.00 4.95
C TRP A 76 11.70 8.50 5.02
N SER A 77 10.98 8.97 6.04
CA SER A 77 10.92 10.41 6.30
C SER A 77 12.16 10.87 7.05
N GLY A 78 12.93 11.77 6.42
CA GLY A 78 13.83 12.68 7.13
C GLY A 78 13.29 14.10 6.99
N GLU A 79 13.49 14.95 8.01
CA GLU A 79 13.11 16.38 8.02
C GLU A 79 13.98 17.26 7.08
N ASP A 80 14.51 16.67 6.00
CA ASP A 80 15.44 17.33 5.10
C ASP A 80 14.70 17.84 3.86
N ALA A 81 15.16 18.95 3.29
CA ALA A 81 14.63 19.56 2.06
C ALA A 81 14.60 18.57 0.86
N ARG A 82 15.45 17.54 0.89
CA ARG A 82 15.43 16.44 -0.09
C ARG A 82 14.12 15.65 -0.09
N HIS A 83 13.43 15.57 1.05
CA HIS A 83 12.15 14.88 1.16
C HIS A 83 11.07 15.60 0.36
N GLU A 84 10.96 16.92 0.49
CA GLU A 84 9.99 17.73 -0.26
C GLU A 84 10.20 17.60 -1.78
N GLN A 85 11.45 17.70 -2.25
CA GLN A 85 11.74 17.52 -3.68
C GLN A 85 11.41 16.10 -4.16
N THR A 86 11.71 15.07 -3.36
CA THR A 86 11.34 13.69 -3.68
C THR A 86 9.82 13.55 -3.83
N CYS A 87 9.05 14.15 -2.92
CA CYS A 87 7.60 14.17 -3.01
C CYS A 87 7.10 14.85 -4.29
N ILE A 88 7.66 16.02 -4.66
CA ILE A 88 7.31 16.72 -5.90
C ILE A 88 7.55 15.85 -7.14
N GLU A 89 8.71 15.21 -7.24
CA GLU A 89 9.02 14.35 -8.38
C GLU A 89 8.11 13.11 -8.45
N LEU A 90 7.79 12.52 -7.29
CA LEU A 90 6.82 11.43 -7.21
C LEU A 90 5.40 11.89 -7.61
N GLU A 91 4.98 13.10 -7.23
CA GLU A 91 3.70 13.64 -7.71
C GLU A 91 3.67 13.77 -9.22
N HIS A 92 4.76 14.25 -9.82
CA HIS A 92 4.88 14.34 -11.28
C HIS A 92 4.80 12.96 -11.93
N PHE A 93 5.45 11.96 -11.34
CA PHE A 93 5.37 10.58 -11.79
C PHE A 93 3.94 10.03 -11.72
N PHE A 94 3.22 10.18 -10.60
CA PHE A 94 1.85 9.67 -10.44
C PHE A 94 0.81 10.38 -11.30
N ARG A 95 1.07 11.63 -11.71
CA ARG A 95 0.23 12.39 -12.65
C ARG A 95 0.41 11.94 -14.09
N ALA A 96 1.57 11.37 -14.43
CA ALA A 96 1.81 10.89 -15.77
C ALA A 96 1.01 9.60 -16.04
N PRO A 97 0.34 9.47 -17.20
CA PRO A 97 -0.27 8.21 -17.60
C PRO A 97 0.76 7.09 -17.68
N GLY A 98 0.46 5.94 -17.07
CA GLY A 98 1.38 4.81 -17.06
C GLY A 98 0.66 3.46 -16.99
N PRO A 99 1.36 2.36 -17.36
CA PRO A 99 0.80 1.02 -17.35
C PRO A 99 0.83 0.36 -15.96
N LEU A 100 1.05 1.14 -14.90
CA LEU A 100 1.26 0.66 -13.54
C LEU A 100 -0.01 -0.01 -13.01
N GLU A 101 0.10 -1.27 -12.60
CA GLU A 101 -0.99 -2.12 -12.12
C GLU A 101 -0.92 -2.32 -10.60
N ARG A 102 0.29 -2.31 -10.02
CA ARG A 102 0.51 -2.39 -8.57
C ARG A 102 1.44 -1.29 -8.08
N LEU A 103 1.04 -0.62 -7.01
CA LEU A 103 1.82 0.42 -6.35
C LEU A 103 1.88 0.15 -4.85
N GLU A 104 3.07 0.03 -4.30
CA GLU A 104 3.31 -0.05 -2.86
C GLU A 104 4.07 1.18 -2.39
N LEU A 105 3.45 1.95 -1.50
CA LEU A 105 4.01 3.15 -0.89
C LEU A 105 4.05 2.96 0.61
N LEU A 106 5.25 2.81 1.14
CA LEU A 106 5.51 2.59 2.55
C LEU A 106 6.33 3.78 3.02
N GLY A 107 5.89 4.52 4.01
CA GLY A 107 6.59 5.71 4.43
C GLY A 107 5.67 6.84 4.86
N PHE A 108 6.24 7.76 5.62
CA PHE A 108 5.51 8.92 6.14
C PHE A 108 5.38 9.99 5.04
N ASP A 109 4.22 10.67 5.03
CA ASP A 109 3.93 11.88 4.26
C ASP A 109 3.85 11.80 2.72
N VAL A 110 3.64 10.60 2.14
CA VAL A 110 3.21 10.56 0.73
C VAL A 110 1.81 11.19 0.61
N PHE A 111 1.72 12.29 -0.12
CA PHE A 111 0.46 12.98 -0.38
C PHE A 111 -0.46 12.09 -1.21
N THR A 112 -1.33 11.35 -0.51
CA THR A 112 -2.35 10.47 -1.12
C THR A 112 -3.18 11.19 -2.19
N ARG A 113 -3.31 12.52 -2.12
CA ARG A 113 -3.93 13.34 -3.16
C ARG A 113 -3.32 13.16 -4.56
N ALA A 114 -2.00 13.02 -4.67
CA ALA A 114 -1.33 12.90 -5.97
C ALA A 114 -1.70 11.61 -6.70
N LEU A 115 -2.01 10.54 -5.96
CA LEU A 115 -2.47 9.26 -6.51
C LEU A 115 -3.80 9.42 -7.27
N GLY A 116 -4.67 10.31 -6.77
CA GLY A 116 -5.98 10.59 -7.37
C GLY A 116 -5.95 11.61 -8.50
N ALA A 117 -4.76 11.99 -8.99
CA ALA A 117 -4.64 12.99 -10.05
C ALA A 117 -4.94 12.46 -11.47
N GLY A 118 -5.23 11.16 -11.61
CA GLY A 118 -5.72 10.56 -12.85
C GLY A 118 -4.66 9.98 -13.79
N GLY A 119 -3.38 9.95 -13.42
CA GLY A 119 -2.34 9.27 -14.20
C GLY A 119 -2.34 7.74 -14.05
N LEU A 120 -2.72 7.26 -12.86
CA LEU A 120 -2.69 5.84 -12.48
C LEU A 120 -3.96 5.08 -12.89
N THR A 121 -4.39 5.22 -14.14
CA THR A 121 -5.67 4.66 -14.63
C THR A 121 -5.70 3.12 -14.71
N SER A 122 -4.53 2.49 -14.86
CA SER A 122 -4.40 1.02 -14.91
C SER A 122 -4.21 0.38 -13.53
N LEU A 123 -4.14 1.17 -12.46
CA LEU A 123 -3.80 0.68 -11.14
C LEU A 123 -4.91 -0.20 -10.58
N GLN A 124 -4.58 -1.46 -10.29
CA GLN A 124 -5.50 -2.46 -9.74
C GLN A 124 -5.24 -2.73 -8.27
N CYS A 125 -3.99 -2.59 -7.81
CA CYS A 125 -3.60 -2.82 -6.42
C CYS A 125 -2.82 -1.63 -5.87
N LEU A 126 -3.27 -1.12 -4.72
CA LEU A 126 -2.61 -0.05 -3.99
C LEU A 126 -2.32 -0.51 -2.56
N VAL A 127 -1.06 -0.41 -2.15
CA VAL A 127 -0.61 -0.68 -0.80
C VAL A 127 -0.09 0.63 -0.20
N LEU A 128 -0.70 1.07 0.89
CA LEU A 128 -0.30 2.28 1.62
C LEU A 128 0.12 1.91 3.03
N GLY A 129 1.34 2.25 3.42
CA GLY A 129 1.78 2.08 4.79
C GLY A 129 2.42 3.33 5.37
N ARG A 130 2.08 3.63 6.63
CA ARG A 130 2.57 4.81 7.37
C ARG A 130 2.19 6.16 6.74
N CYS A 131 1.23 6.18 5.80
CA CYS A 131 0.78 7.40 5.11
C CYS A 131 -0.29 8.19 5.90
N TYR A 132 -0.47 9.46 5.54
CA TYR A 132 -1.62 10.25 5.98
C TYR A 132 -2.85 10.01 5.11
N TYR A 133 -3.90 9.46 5.73
CA TYR A 133 -5.12 9.06 5.03
C TYR A 133 -6.15 10.19 4.85
N GLY A 134 -5.86 11.43 5.27
CA GLY A 134 -6.81 12.55 5.19
C GLY A 134 -7.22 12.93 3.76
N SER A 135 -6.47 12.48 2.73
CA SER A 135 -6.82 12.64 1.31
C SER A 135 -7.12 11.31 0.60
N LEU A 136 -7.35 10.22 1.34
CA LEU A 136 -7.60 8.89 0.77
C LEU A 136 -8.84 8.90 -0.13
N ARG A 137 -9.91 9.60 0.25
CA ARG A 137 -11.11 9.72 -0.59
C ARG A 137 -10.79 10.32 -1.97
N GLN A 138 -10.03 11.40 -2.01
CA GLN A 138 -9.61 12.06 -3.25
C GLN A 138 -8.70 11.14 -4.06
N ALA A 139 -7.80 10.41 -3.39
CA ALA A 139 -6.95 9.41 -4.02
C ALA A 139 -7.78 8.35 -4.77
N LEU A 140 -8.70 7.71 -4.06
CA LEU A 140 -9.51 6.60 -4.59
C LEU A 140 -10.42 7.04 -5.75
N ALA A 141 -10.99 8.25 -5.67
CA ALA A 141 -11.82 8.79 -6.75
C ALA A 141 -11.08 8.92 -8.09
N GLY A 142 -9.75 9.05 -8.08
CA GLY A 142 -8.93 9.10 -9.29
C GLY A 142 -8.36 7.76 -9.77
N LEU A 143 -8.74 6.65 -9.13
CA LEU A 143 -8.23 5.29 -9.41
C LEU A 143 -9.37 4.38 -9.88
N PRO A 144 -9.84 4.52 -11.12
CA PRO A 144 -11.09 3.89 -11.59
C PRO A 144 -11.02 2.35 -11.67
N CYS A 145 -9.83 1.77 -11.81
CA CYS A 145 -9.61 0.33 -11.93
C CYS A 145 -9.15 -0.34 -10.63
N LEU A 146 -9.11 0.38 -9.51
CA LEU A 146 -8.58 -0.14 -8.25
C LEU A 146 -9.48 -1.23 -7.67
N ARG A 147 -8.97 -2.47 -7.66
CA ARG A 147 -9.64 -3.66 -7.11
C ARG A 147 -9.21 -3.99 -5.68
N SER A 148 -7.93 -3.81 -5.36
CA SER A 148 -7.34 -4.17 -4.07
C SER A 148 -6.69 -2.97 -3.40
N LEU A 149 -7.07 -2.71 -2.15
CA LEU A 149 -6.49 -1.68 -1.31
C LEU A 149 -5.98 -2.28 -0.01
N ILE A 150 -4.71 -2.07 0.31
CA ILE A 150 -4.10 -2.51 1.57
C ILE A 150 -3.61 -1.29 2.34
N LEU A 151 -3.99 -1.20 3.61
CA LEU A 151 -3.68 -0.09 4.50
C LEU A 151 -2.93 -0.57 5.75
N PHE A 152 -1.70 -0.11 5.95
CA PHE A 152 -0.95 -0.30 7.19
C PHE A 152 -1.09 0.91 8.08
N CYS A 153 -1.72 0.70 9.22
CA CYS A 153 -2.16 1.81 10.06
C CYS A 153 -1.02 2.24 10.99
N PRO A 154 -0.45 3.44 10.84
CA PRO A 154 0.46 3.97 11.84
C PRO A 154 -0.33 4.34 13.10
N HIS A 155 0.09 3.82 14.25
CA HIS A 155 -0.28 4.42 15.52
C HIS A 155 0.37 5.82 15.60
N PRO A 156 -0.32 6.87 16.08
CA PRO A 156 -1.64 6.87 16.73
C PRO A 156 -2.82 7.32 15.85
N ARG A 157 -2.72 7.39 14.51
CA ARG A 157 -3.68 8.20 13.73
C ARG A 157 -5.05 7.53 13.52
N PRO A 158 -6.15 8.30 13.40
CA PRO A 158 -7.51 7.78 13.33
C PRO A 158 -7.84 7.20 11.95
N LEU A 159 -8.23 5.92 11.92
CA LEU A 159 -8.86 5.27 10.76
C LEU A 159 -10.38 5.44 10.65
N PRO A 160 -11.16 5.51 11.75
CA PRO A 160 -12.62 5.46 11.65
C PRO A 160 -13.21 6.57 10.76
N GLU A 161 -12.69 7.80 10.86
CA GLU A 161 -13.21 8.97 10.16
C GLU A 161 -12.92 8.94 8.65
N VAL A 162 -11.83 8.28 8.24
CA VAL A 162 -11.46 8.17 6.82
C VAL A 162 -12.46 7.30 6.08
N PHE A 163 -12.85 6.16 6.67
CA PHE A 163 -13.80 5.27 6.01
C PHE A 163 -15.18 5.88 5.93
N LEU A 164 -15.63 6.67 6.91
CA LEU A 164 -16.92 7.40 6.86
C LEU A 164 -17.03 8.28 5.61
N GLN A 165 -15.92 8.86 5.17
CA GLN A 165 -15.89 9.78 4.03
C GLN A 165 -15.82 9.08 2.68
N ILE A 166 -15.52 7.78 2.63
CA ILE A 166 -15.47 7.01 1.39
C ILE A 166 -16.89 6.68 0.94
N THR A 167 -17.33 7.38 -0.10
CA THR A 167 -18.62 7.14 -0.75
C THR A 167 -18.52 5.96 -1.72
N PRO A 168 -19.63 5.27 -2.03
CA PRO A 168 -19.63 4.18 -3.03
C PRO A 168 -19.07 4.62 -4.39
N ALA A 169 -19.33 5.86 -4.79
CA ALA A 169 -18.82 6.44 -6.04
C ALA A 169 -17.29 6.60 -6.07
N ALA A 170 -16.63 6.70 -4.91
CA ALA A 170 -15.17 6.81 -4.83
C ALA A 170 -14.45 5.46 -4.96
N ILE A 171 -15.19 4.34 -4.87
CA ILE A 171 -14.65 2.98 -4.91
C ILE A 171 -15.51 2.08 -5.82
N PRO A 172 -15.71 2.45 -7.10
CA PRO A 172 -16.65 1.76 -7.98
C PRO A 172 -16.29 0.30 -8.26
N THR A 173 -15.00 -0.03 -8.19
CA THR A 173 -14.42 -1.32 -8.58
C THR A 173 -13.68 -2.02 -7.45
N LEU A 174 -13.70 -1.47 -6.23
CA LEU A 174 -12.97 -2.03 -5.10
C LEU A 174 -13.64 -3.32 -4.61
N GLU A 175 -12.89 -4.41 -4.63
CA GLU A 175 -13.35 -5.76 -4.28
C GLU A 175 -12.63 -6.32 -3.04
N VAL A 176 -11.40 -5.87 -2.78
CA VAL A 176 -10.59 -6.30 -1.64
C VAL A 176 -10.07 -5.10 -0.87
N LEU A 177 -10.27 -5.11 0.44
CA LEU A 177 -9.66 -4.14 1.36
C LEU A 177 -9.01 -4.89 2.52
N VAL A 178 -7.71 -4.69 2.72
CA VAL A 178 -6.98 -5.21 3.88
C VAL A 178 -6.59 -4.03 4.77
N VAL A 179 -7.05 -4.03 6.00
CA VAL A 179 -6.69 -3.03 7.00
C VAL A 179 -5.87 -3.70 8.07
N ARG A 180 -4.56 -3.47 8.05
CA ARG A 180 -3.67 -3.97 9.09
C ARG A 180 -3.62 -2.94 10.24
N PRO A 181 -4.10 -3.28 11.44
CA PRO A 181 -3.99 -2.40 12.59
C PRO A 181 -2.52 -2.28 13.04
N SER A 182 -2.24 -1.25 13.83
CA SER A 182 -0.93 -1.12 14.45
C SER A 182 -0.67 -2.27 15.44
N LEU A 183 0.59 -2.69 15.59
CA LEU A 183 1.00 -3.69 16.60
C LEU A 183 0.63 -3.26 18.04
N TYR A 184 0.47 -1.95 18.26
CA TYR A 184 0.09 -1.36 19.54
C TYR A 184 -1.44 -1.28 19.73
N GLU A 185 -2.24 -1.50 18.69
CA GLU A 185 -3.71 -1.52 18.77
C GLU A 185 -4.20 -2.94 19.07
N LYS A 186 -3.99 -3.39 20.31
CA LYS A 186 -4.65 -4.59 20.83
C LYS A 186 -5.96 -4.18 21.54
N PRO A 187 -7.07 -4.90 21.31
CA PRO A 187 -8.26 -4.69 22.13
C PRO A 187 -7.90 -4.97 23.59
N CYS A 188 -8.22 -4.03 24.47
CA CYS A 188 -8.08 -4.26 25.91
C CYS A 188 -9.23 -5.14 26.37
N ASN A 189 -8.91 -6.28 26.96
CA ASN A 189 -9.91 -7.18 27.52
C ASN A 189 -10.25 -6.85 28.99
N ARG A 190 -9.76 -5.72 29.52
CA ARG A 190 -10.07 -5.28 30.90
C ARG A 190 -11.38 -4.49 30.93
N SER A 191 -12.22 -4.82 31.91
CA SER A 191 -13.40 -4.05 32.28
C SER A 191 -13.27 -3.67 33.76
N PRO A 192 -13.12 -2.38 34.11
CA PRO A 192 -13.10 -1.22 33.22
C PRO A 192 -11.80 -1.15 32.38
N CYS A 193 -11.88 -0.54 31.18
CA CYS A 193 -10.70 -0.30 30.35
C CYS A 193 -9.87 0.83 30.97
N GLU A 194 -8.62 0.52 31.35
CA GLU A 194 -7.66 1.46 31.95
C GLU A 194 -6.67 2.04 30.92
N CYS A 195 -6.89 1.80 29.63
CA CYS A 195 -5.97 2.29 28.61
C CYS A 195 -5.90 3.82 28.63
N GLU A 196 -4.69 4.36 28.66
CA GLU A 196 -4.48 5.81 28.57
C GLU A 196 -4.90 6.31 27.18
N ASN A 197 -5.54 7.49 27.18
CA ASN A 197 -5.93 8.19 25.97
C ASN A 197 -4.71 8.96 25.45
N TYR A 198 -3.78 8.27 24.79
CA TYR A 198 -2.47 8.82 24.41
C TYR A 198 -2.52 9.98 23.41
N ASP A 199 -3.63 10.17 22.68
CA ASP A 199 -3.69 11.07 21.53
C ASP A 199 -4.98 11.91 21.44
N GLY A 200 -5.84 11.85 22.46
CA GLY A 200 -7.13 12.56 22.45
C GLY A 200 -8.19 11.98 21.47
N HIS A 201 -7.88 10.90 20.75
CA HIS A 201 -8.78 10.23 19.81
C HIS A 201 -9.51 9.00 20.40
N GLY A 202 -9.36 8.79 21.70
CA GLY A 202 -9.97 7.69 22.46
C GLY A 202 -9.02 6.52 22.62
N THR A 203 -9.33 5.66 23.59
CA THR A 203 -8.53 4.46 23.85
C THR A 203 -8.65 3.45 22.70
N ALA A 204 -7.63 2.59 22.51
CA ALA A 204 -7.72 1.47 21.58
C ALA A 204 -9.00 0.63 21.77
N CYS A 205 -9.49 0.53 23.03
CA CYS A 205 -10.75 -0.09 23.41
C CYS A 205 -11.97 0.48 22.67
N ALA A 206 -12.03 1.79 22.46
CA ALA A 206 -13.15 2.45 21.79
C ALA A 206 -12.97 2.53 20.27
N ARG A 207 -11.71 2.61 19.81
CA ARG A 207 -11.35 2.78 18.40
C ARG A 207 -11.61 1.53 17.56
N VAL A 208 -11.20 0.35 18.04
CA VAL A 208 -11.33 -0.90 17.27
C VAL A 208 -12.79 -1.25 16.97
N PRO A 209 -13.74 -1.23 17.92
CA PRO A 209 -15.15 -1.50 17.63
C PRO A 209 -15.78 -0.50 16.65
N ARG A 210 -15.41 0.78 16.75
CA ARG A 210 -15.85 1.82 15.80
C ARG A 210 -15.32 1.52 14.40
N LEU A 211 -14.03 1.23 14.26
CA LEU A 211 -13.44 0.87 12.98
C LEU A 211 -14.12 -0.36 12.37
N ILE A 212 -14.33 -1.42 13.15
CA ILE A 212 -15.06 -2.62 12.69
C ILE A 212 -16.46 -2.24 12.17
N THR A 213 -17.18 -1.38 12.89
CA THR A 213 -18.51 -0.91 12.46
C THR A 213 -18.43 -0.15 11.13
N GLU A 214 -17.41 0.68 10.94
CA GLU A 214 -17.19 1.41 9.69
C GLU A 214 -16.82 0.51 8.51
N LEU A 215 -15.97 -0.50 8.74
CA LEU A 215 -15.62 -1.49 7.73
C LEU A 215 -16.83 -2.32 7.30
N GLN A 216 -17.66 -2.74 8.26
CA GLN A 216 -18.95 -3.37 7.96
C GLN A 216 -19.86 -2.42 7.18
N GLY A 217 -19.98 -1.16 7.60
CA GLY A 217 -20.73 -0.15 6.87
C GLY A 217 -20.25 0.01 5.43
N LEU A 218 -18.94 -0.03 5.20
CA LEU A 218 -18.33 0.02 3.87
C LEU A 218 -18.71 -1.20 3.03
N VAL A 219 -18.61 -2.40 3.61
CA VAL A 219 -19.08 -3.65 2.96
C VAL A 219 -20.53 -3.55 2.56
N ARG A 220 -21.43 -2.96 3.36
CA ARG A 220 -22.88 -2.84 3.01
C ARG A 220 -23.17 -1.86 1.88
N ARG A 221 -22.37 -0.81 1.74
CA ARG A 221 -22.62 0.28 0.78
C ARG A 221 -21.77 0.20 -0.49
N ALA A 222 -20.73 -0.62 -0.53
CA ALA A 222 -19.89 -0.81 -1.71
C ALA A 222 -20.73 -1.20 -2.95
N PRO A 223 -20.42 -0.65 -4.14
CA PRO A 223 -21.16 -0.98 -5.35
C PRO A 223 -20.83 -2.41 -5.84
N ALA A 224 -19.55 -2.81 -5.75
CA ALA A 224 -19.08 -4.16 -6.04
C ALA A 224 -19.11 -5.07 -4.80
N PRO A 225 -19.04 -6.40 -4.97
CA PRO A 225 -18.78 -7.33 -3.87
C PRO A 225 -17.44 -6.98 -3.20
N LEU A 226 -17.50 -6.50 -1.96
CA LEU A 226 -16.33 -6.07 -1.20
C LEU A 226 -16.06 -7.04 -0.06
N HIS A 227 -14.82 -7.53 -0.01
CA HIS A 227 -14.27 -8.37 1.03
C HIS A 227 -13.24 -7.57 1.82
N VAL A 228 -13.53 -7.36 3.10
CA VAL A 228 -12.66 -6.58 3.98
C VAL A 228 -12.01 -7.50 5.00
N MET A 229 -10.68 -7.50 5.05
CA MET A 229 -9.94 -8.10 6.15
C MET A 229 -9.46 -7.03 7.12
N TYR A 230 -9.72 -7.25 8.41
CA TYR A 230 -9.16 -6.44 9.48
C TYR A 230 -8.13 -7.27 10.27
N GLY A 231 -6.88 -6.80 10.21
CA GLY A 231 -5.72 -7.58 10.60
C GLY A 231 -5.69 -8.90 9.84
N TYR A 232 -5.72 -9.99 10.60
CA TYR A 232 -5.63 -11.36 10.07
C TYR A 232 -6.69 -12.28 10.67
N SER A 233 -7.49 -11.76 11.59
CA SER A 233 -8.43 -12.54 12.38
C SER A 233 -9.86 -12.37 11.91
N THR A 234 -10.19 -11.31 11.18
CA THR A 234 -11.59 -10.99 10.91
C THR A 234 -11.80 -10.59 9.46
N MET A 235 -12.75 -11.25 8.81
CA MET A 235 -13.16 -10.95 7.44
C MET A 235 -14.64 -10.57 7.40
N PHE A 236 -14.96 -9.53 6.66
CA PHE A 236 -16.29 -8.99 6.47
C PHE A 236 -16.70 -9.10 5.00
N PHE A 237 -17.89 -9.62 4.72
CA PHE A 237 -18.44 -9.77 3.38
C PHE A 237 -19.97 -9.91 3.42
N ARG A 238 -20.66 -9.84 2.27
CA ARG A 238 -22.14 -9.95 2.20
C ARG A 238 -22.68 -11.38 2.04
N HIS A 239 -21.89 -12.31 1.52
CA HIS A 239 -22.36 -13.67 1.26
C HIS A 239 -22.43 -14.53 2.55
N PRO A 240 -23.12 -15.68 2.54
CA PRO A 240 -23.08 -16.64 3.65
C PRO A 240 -21.66 -17.13 3.97
N VAL A 241 -21.36 -17.35 5.25
CA VAL A 241 -20.06 -17.87 5.71
C VAL A 241 -19.78 -19.27 5.14
N SER A 242 -20.82 -20.05 4.85
CA SER A 242 -20.70 -21.37 4.19
C SER A 242 -20.08 -21.29 2.79
N GLU A 243 -20.14 -20.13 2.13
CA GLU A 243 -19.60 -19.94 0.77
C GLU A 243 -18.14 -19.47 0.75
N THR A 244 -17.56 -19.14 1.92
CA THR A 244 -16.18 -18.61 2.03
C THR A 244 -15.14 -19.49 1.34
N ALA A 245 -15.24 -20.81 1.47
CA ALA A 245 -14.26 -21.74 0.91
C ALA A 245 -14.23 -21.75 -0.64
N GLY A 246 -15.35 -21.42 -1.28
CA GLY A 246 -15.46 -21.35 -2.75
C GLY A 246 -15.36 -19.93 -3.31
N CYS A 247 -15.30 -18.91 -2.45
CA CYS A 247 -15.30 -17.52 -2.88
C CYS A 247 -13.88 -17.07 -3.28
N PRO A 248 -13.65 -16.67 -4.55
CA PRO A 248 -12.33 -16.23 -5.00
C PRO A 248 -11.86 -14.95 -4.29
N LEU A 249 -12.77 -14.03 -3.94
CA LEU A 249 -12.44 -12.78 -3.25
C LEU A 249 -12.07 -13.02 -1.78
N CYS A 250 -12.70 -13.98 -1.09
CA CYS A 250 -12.24 -14.42 0.24
C CYS A 250 -10.80 -14.92 0.17
N ARG A 251 -10.46 -15.69 -0.86
CA ARG A 251 -9.12 -16.21 -1.08
C ARG A 251 -8.12 -15.10 -1.45
N GLU A 252 -8.51 -14.16 -2.31
CA GLU A 252 -7.67 -13.02 -2.69
C GLU A 252 -7.36 -12.13 -1.48
N ALA A 253 -8.37 -11.71 -0.73
CA ALA A 253 -8.20 -10.92 0.49
C ALA A 253 -7.28 -11.60 1.51
N SER A 254 -7.48 -12.91 1.68
CA SER A 254 -6.65 -13.79 2.49
C SER A 254 -5.17 -13.82 2.06
N VAL A 255 -4.91 -13.96 0.75
CA VAL A 255 -3.57 -13.99 0.19
C VAL A 255 -2.88 -12.63 0.34
N GLU A 256 -3.58 -11.53 0.04
CA GLU A 256 -3.04 -10.18 0.21
C GLU A 256 -2.72 -9.90 1.68
N ALA A 257 -3.60 -10.27 2.61
CA ALA A 257 -3.32 -10.14 4.05
C ALA A 257 -2.10 -10.98 4.47
N ALA A 258 -1.96 -12.21 3.97
CA ALA A 258 -0.80 -13.05 4.29
C ALA A 258 0.51 -12.50 3.70
N ALA A 259 0.49 -12.00 2.47
CA ALA A 259 1.66 -11.37 1.84
C ALA A 259 2.14 -10.16 2.65
N VAL A 260 1.19 -9.37 3.15
CA VAL A 260 1.42 -8.22 4.03
C VAL A 260 2.05 -8.61 5.38
N LEU A 261 1.75 -9.77 5.94
CA LEU A 261 2.46 -10.24 7.15
C LEU A 261 3.92 -10.55 6.87
N HIS A 262 4.13 -11.31 5.80
CA HIS A 262 5.43 -11.85 5.47
C HIS A 262 6.44 -10.74 5.19
N ASP A 263 6.03 -9.77 4.38
CA ASP A 263 6.93 -8.73 3.90
C ASP A 263 7.26 -7.66 4.96
N TYR A 264 6.44 -7.51 6.01
CA TYR A 264 6.54 -6.37 6.91
C TYR A 264 6.71 -6.70 8.39
N ASP A 265 6.36 -7.90 8.85
CA ASP A 265 6.38 -8.23 10.28
C ASP A 265 7.37 -9.35 10.67
N MET A 266 8.00 -10.03 9.71
CA MET A 266 8.85 -11.22 9.97
C MET A 266 8.15 -12.24 10.90
N LEU A 267 6.82 -12.22 10.94
CA LEU A 267 6.03 -13.09 11.80
C LEU A 267 5.91 -14.47 11.12
N PRO A 268 6.04 -15.56 11.89
CA PRO A 268 5.91 -16.91 11.35
C PRO A 268 4.55 -17.11 10.68
N HIS A 269 4.52 -17.90 9.61
CA HIS A 269 3.33 -18.19 8.82
C HIS A 269 2.20 -18.74 9.69
N ASN A 270 1.28 -17.89 10.10
CA ASN A 270 -0.06 -18.34 10.41
C ASN A 270 -0.73 -18.61 9.08
N LYS A 271 -0.66 -19.85 8.60
CA LYS A 271 -1.60 -20.31 7.56
C LYS A 271 -2.99 -19.95 8.04
N LEU A 272 -3.84 -19.52 7.12
CA LEU A 272 -5.27 -19.32 7.37
C LEU A 272 -5.89 -20.70 7.56
N ASP A 273 -5.64 -21.28 8.72
CA ASP A 273 -5.92 -22.65 9.14
C ASP A 273 -7.33 -22.80 9.74
N GLY A 274 -8.20 -21.83 9.49
CA GLY A 274 -9.53 -21.72 10.09
C GLY A 274 -9.60 -20.76 11.27
N SER A 275 -8.50 -20.08 11.62
CA SER A 275 -8.45 -19.04 12.67
C SER A 275 -9.10 -17.69 12.28
N VAL A 276 -9.47 -17.50 11.01
CA VAL A 276 -10.17 -16.28 10.56
C VAL A 276 -11.65 -16.34 10.93
N GLN A 277 -12.06 -15.45 11.81
CA GLN A 277 -13.46 -15.14 12.08
C GLN A 277 -14.11 -14.50 10.85
N CYS A 278 -14.96 -15.26 10.18
CA CYS A 278 -15.75 -14.80 9.06
C CYS A 278 -17.09 -14.20 9.54
N VAL A 279 -17.37 -12.97 9.15
CA VAL A 279 -18.55 -12.22 9.56
C VAL A 279 -19.34 -11.82 8.31
N LYS A 280 -20.54 -12.37 8.17
CA LYS A 280 -21.52 -11.89 7.20
C LYS A 280 -22.08 -10.55 7.67
N VAL A 281 -22.13 -9.57 6.77
CA VAL A 281 -22.48 -8.17 7.04
C VAL A 281 -23.80 -7.76 6.40
#